data_AF-A0A9D9X0G2-F1
#
_entry.id   AF-A0A9D9X0G2-F1
#
_cell.length_a   1.000
_cell.length_b   1.000
_cell.length_c   1.000
_cell.angle_alpha   90.00
_cell.angle_beta   90.00
_cell.angle_gamma   90.00
#
_symmetry.space_group_name_H-M   'P 1'
#
loop_
_entity.id
_entity.type
_entity.pdbx_description
1 polymer ?
#
loop_
_entity_poly.entity_id
_entity_poly.type
_entity_poly.pdbx_seq_one_letter_code
_entity_poly.pdbx_strand_id
1 'polypeptide(L)'
;QSDRPYDSSFRNILRLSDLRSALTTIKNLDNLRRKFKSEGDAAGLRLARETALRGKQTVNEIAMSPKSDSLEKQMSIEISEWFSVWLQTPDIFDDWVTLRQMSPSFVEKFGRVRVD
;
A
#
# COMPACT_ATOMS: atom_id res chain seq x y z
N GLN A 1 26.55 3.67 13.78
CA GLN A 1 25.14 4.03 14.06
C GLN A 1 24.60 4.67 12.80
N SER A 2 23.63 4.05 12.13
CA SER A 2 22.98 4.66 10.97
C SER A 2 21.93 5.65 11.45
N ASP A 3 22.36 6.88 11.70
CA ASP A 3 21.50 8.00 12.08
C ASP A 3 20.76 8.53 10.84
N ARG A 4 19.99 7.64 10.17
CA ARG A 4 19.13 8.02 9.06
C ARG A 4 17.80 8.48 9.68
N PRO A 5 17.35 9.73 9.46
CA PRO A 5 16.17 10.32 10.11
C PRO A 5 14.83 9.60 9.79
N TYR A 6 14.87 8.57 8.95
CA TYR A 6 13.71 7.83 8.46
C TYR A 6 13.53 6.44 9.09
N ASP A 7 14.58 5.88 9.71
CA ASP A 7 14.60 4.48 10.14
C ASP A 7 13.54 4.14 11.19
N SER A 8 13.05 5.12 11.95
CA SER A 8 11.94 4.94 12.89
C SER A 8 10.58 4.91 12.17
N SER A 9 10.38 5.79 11.19
CA SER A 9 9.08 5.99 10.51
C SER A 9 8.77 4.86 9.51
N PHE A 10 9.80 4.25 8.92
CA PHE A 10 9.64 3.17 7.93
C PHE A 10 9.77 1.77 8.52
N ARG A 11 10.15 1.64 9.81
CA ARG A 11 10.28 0.34 10.47
C ARG A 11 8.92 -0.34 10.55
N ASN A 12 8.82 -1.56 10.01
CA ASN A 12 7.58 -2.36 10.03
C ASN A 12 6.36 -1.65 9.41
N ILE A 13 6.58 -0.71 8.48
CA ILE A 13 5.50 0.03 7.83
C ILE A 13 4.69 -0.84 6.87
N LEU A 14 5.32 -1.86 6.27
CA LEU A 14 4.66 -2.80 5.37
C LEU A 14 3.95 -3.89 6.18
N ARG A 15 2.62 -3.79 6.27
CA ARG A 15 1.73 -4.79 6.88
C ARG A 15 0.72 -5.22 5.83
N LEU A 16 1.02 -6.31 5.14
CA LEU A 16 0.32 -6.73 3.92
C LEU A 16 -0.42 -8.06 4.09
N SER A 17 -0.74 -8.43 5.33
CA SER A 17 -1.43 -9.68 5.68
C SER A 17 -2.88 -9.72 5.21
N ASP A 18 -3.50 -8.56 5.05
CA ASP A 18 -4.91 -8.40 4.72
C ASP A 18 -5.17 -7.02 4.11
N LEU A 19 -6.34 -6.86 3.50
CA LEU A 19 -6.76 -5.64 2.82
C LEU A 19 -6.80 -4.41 3.75
N ARG A 20 -7.22 -4.56 5.02
CA ARG A 20 -7.31 -3.44 5.96
C ARG A 20 -5.92 -2.95 6.33
N SER A 21 -5.03 -3.86 6.70
CA SER A 21 -3.64 -3.58 7.05
C SER A 21 -2.89 -2.95 5.87
N ALA A 22 -3.09 -3.47 4.66
CA ALA A 22 -2.48 -2.93 3.45
C ALA A 22 -2.95 -1.50 3.13
N LEU A 23 -4.24 -1.20 3.28
CA LEU A 23 -4.78 0.15 3.11
C LEU A 23 -4.16 1.12 4.13
N THR A 24 -4.06 0.70 5.39
CA THR A 24 -3.37 1.49 6.44
C THR A 24 -1.90 1.73 6.09
N THR A 25 -1.19 0.72 5.58
CA THR A 25 0.19 0.88 5.09
C THR A 25 0.29 1.95 4.01
N ILE A 26 -0.60 1.93 2.99
CA ILE A 26 -0.56 2.90 1.89
C ILE A 26 -0.91 4.32 2.41
N LYS A 27 -1.90 4.46 3.28
CA LYS A 27 -2.24 5.75 3.91
C LYS A 27 -1.08 6.32 4.73
N ASN A 28 -0.38 5.48 5.48
CA ASN A 28 0.81 5.90 6.23
C ASN A 28 1.95 6.34 5.30
N LEU A 29 2.17 5.62 4.19
CA LEU A 29 3.13 6.02 3.16
C LEU A 29 2.74 7.35 2.51
N ASP A 30 1.45 7.58 2.25
CA ASP A 30 0.97 8.84 1.69
C ASP A 30 1.16 10.01 2.66
N ASN A 31 0.88 9.82 3.95
CA ASN A 31 1.14 10.82 4.98
C ASN A 31 2.62 11.21 5.03
N LEU A 32 3.53 10.24 4.98
CA LEU A 32 4.97 10.48 4.91
C LEU A 32 5.35 11.21 3.61
N ARG A 33 4.81 10.78 2.46
CA ARG A 33 5.05 11.45 1.17
C ARG A 33 4.60 12.91 1.20
N ARG A 34 3.40 13.21 1.72
CA ARG A 34 2.89 14.59 1.85
C ARG A 34 3.78 15.43 2.75
N LYS A 35 4.24 14.87 3.88
CA LYS A 35 5.20 15.53 4.78
C LYS A 35 6.51 15.87 4.05
N PHE A 36 7.17 14.88 3.45
CA PHE A 36 8.43 15.12 2.72
C PHE A 36 8.27 16.09 1.55
N LYS A 37 7.13 16.05 0.85
CA LYS A 37 6.79 17.03 -0.21
C LYS A 37 6.73 18.46 0.36
N SER A 38 6.11 18.65 1.52
CA SER A 38 6.01 19.97 2.16
C SER A 38 7.35 20.50 2.68
N GLU A 39 8.25 19.60 3.05
CA GLU A 39 9.59 19.93 3.56
C GLU A 39 10.65 20.07 2.44
N GLY A 40 10.28 19.80 1.18
CA GLY A 40 11.23 19.78 0.06
C GLY A 40 12.23 18.61 0.12
N ASP A 41 11.93 17.57 0.89
CA ASP A 41 12.82 16.43 1.15
C ASP A 41 12.75 15.39 0.01
N ALA A 42 13.63 15.56 -0.98
CA ALA A 42 13.75 14.62 -2.10
C ALA A 42 14.17 13.21 -1.67
N ALA A 43 14.96 13.06 -0.61
CA ALA A 43 15.42 11.76 -0.14
C ALA A 43 14.28 10.98 0.54
N GLY A 44 13.49 11.66 1.38
CA GLY A 44 12.28 11.13 1.98
C GLY A 44 11.22 10.74 0.94
N LEU A 45 11.01 11.57 -0.09
CA LEU A 45 10.12 11.23 -1.21
C LEU A 45 10.57 9.98 -1.96
N ARG A 46 11.87 9.86 -2.25
CA ARG A 46 12.42 8.66 -2.89
C ARG A 46 12.21 7.43 -2.01
N LEU A 47 12.45 7.53 -0.71
CA LEU A 47 12.29 6.42 0.23
C LEU A 47 10.82 5.96 0.36
N ALA A 48 9.86 6.88 0.36
CA ALA A 48 8.44 6.56 0.34
C ALA A 48 8.07 5.76 -0.92
N ARG A 49 8.54 6.21 -2.09
CA ARG A 49 8.33 5.52 -3.36
C ARG A 49 8.99 4.13 -3.40
N GLU A 50 10.24 4.01 -2.97
CA GLU A 50 10.96 2.73 -2.90
C GLU A 50 10.29 1.74 -1.94
N THR A 51 9.72 2.23 -0.85
CA THR A 51 8.97 1.38 0.10
C THR A 51 7.66 0.88 -0.50
N ALA A 52 6.92 1.72 -1.22
CA ALA A 52 5.73 1.30 -1.95
C ALA A 52 6.05 0.28 -3.06
N LEU A 53 7.16 0.47 -3.78
CA LEU A 53 7.63 -0.49 -4.78
C LEU A 53 7.95 -1.86 -4.16
N ARG A 54 8.63 -1.88 -3.01
CA ARG A 54 8.86 -3.12 -2.25
C ARG A 54 7.55 -3.78 -1.81
N GLY A 55 6.60 -2.99 -1.28
CA GLY A 55 5.28 -3.50 -0.91
C GLY A 55 4.56 -4.16 -2.08
N LYS A 56 4.53 -3.51 -3.25
CA LYS A 56 3.97 -4.07 -4.49
C LYS A 56 4.66 -5.37 -4.91
N GLN A 57 5.99 -5.41 -4.85
CA GLN A 57 6.75 -6.60 -5.20
C GLN A 57 6.40 -7.77 -4.25
N THR A 58 6.37 -7.54 -2.95
CA THR A 58 6.03 -8.57 -1.95
C THR A 58 4.67 -9.21 -2.23
N VAL A 59 3.62 -8.42 -2.48
CA VAL A 59 2.29 -9.00 -2.77
C VAL A 59 2.22 -9.67 -4.14
N ASN A 60 2.98 -9.21 -5.14
CA ASN A 60 3.08 -9.92 -6.41
C ASN A 60 3.71 -11.30 -6.24
N GLU A 61 4.76 -11.42 -5.42
CA GLU A 61 5.40 -12.70 -5.12
C GLU A 61 4.42 -13.66 -4.42
N ILE A 62 3.59 -13.17 -3.50
CA ILE A 62 2.52 -13.95 -2.85
C ILE A 62 1.47 -14.39 -3.88
N ALA A 63 0.99 -13.49 -4.73
CA ALA A 63 0.01 -13.81 -5.77
C ALA A 63 0.49 -14.91 -6.74
N MET A 64 1.79 -14.93 -7.04
CA MET A 64 2.42 -15.93 -7.92
C MET A 64 2.82 -17.22 -7.20
N SER A 65 2.81 -17.24 -5.88
CA SER A 65 3.25 -18.39 -5.08
C SER A 65 2.33 -19.61 -5.29
N PRO A 66 2.88 -20.81 -5.55
CA PRO A 66 2.09 -22.02 -5.58
C PRO A 66 1.55 -22.43 -4.21
N LYS A 67 2.13 -21.90 -3.12
CA LYS A 67 1.71 -22.19 -1.74
C LYS A 67 0.50 -21.36 -1.28
N SER A 68 0.18 -20.30 -2.02
CA SER A 68 -0.90 -19.39 -1.66
C SER A 68 -2.25 -19.92 -2.11
N ASP A 69 -3.22 -19.83 -1.21
CA ASP A 69 -4.60 -20.21 -1.50
C ASP A 69 -5.29 -19.19 -2.42
N SER A 70 -6.52 -19.50 -2.85
CA SER A 70 -7.24 -18.64 -3.80
C SER A 70 -7.56 -17.26 -3.22
N LEU A 71 -7.87 -17.17 -1.93
CA LEU A 71 -8.24 -15.90 -1.30
C LEU A 71 -6.99 -15.04 -1.08
N GLU A 72 -5.89 -15.63 -0.60
CA GLU A 72 -4.60 -14.96 -0.43
C GLU A 72 -4.09 -14.39 -1.75
N LYS A 73 -4.22 -15.14 -2.85
CA LYS A 73 -3.88 -14.67 -4.20
C LYS A 73 -4.75 -13.50 -4.63
N GLN A 74 -6.06 -13.59 -4.45
CA GLN A 74 -6.99 -12.52 -4.82
C GLN A 74 -6.72 -11.24 -4.03
N MET A 75 -6.51 -11.34 -2.72
CA MET A 75 -6.14 -10.19 -1.89
C MET A 75 -4.79 -9.59 -2.33
N SER A 76 -3.81 -10.44 -2.61
CA SER A 76 -2.49 -9.99 -3.05
C SER A 76 -2.52 -9.25 -4.39
N ILE A 77 -3.35 -9.71 -5.34
CA ILE A 77 -3.60 -9.02 -6.61
C ILE A 77 -4.24 -7.66 -6.36
N GLU A 78 -5.26 -7.58 -5.51
CA GLU A 78 -5.93 -6.33 -5.17
C GLU A 78 -4.98 -5.33 -4.50
N ILE A 79 -4.15 -5.77 -3.55
CA ILE A 79 -3.16 -4.91 -2.89
C ILE A 79 -2.11 -4.41 -3.89
N SER A 80 -1.71 -5.25 -4.86
CA SER A 80 -0.79 -4.85 -5.93
C SER A 80 -1.39 -3.76 -6.83
N GLU A 81 -2.68 -3.83 -7.11
CA GLU A 81 -3.41 -2.79 -7.83
C GLU A 81 -3.43 -1.48 -7.03
N TRP A 82 -3.70 -1.55 -5.73
CA TRP A 82 -3.69 -0.37 -4.85
C TRP A 82 -2.33 0.33 -4.84
N PHE A 83 -1.23 -0.43 -4.68
CA PHE A 83 0.11 0.14 -4.79
C PHE A 83 0.37 0.72 -6.19
N SER A 84 -0.15 0.10 -7.24
CA SER A 84 0.03 0.58 -8.61
C SER A 84 -0.64 1.93 -8.82
N VAL A 85 -1.88 2.10 -8.37
CA VAL A 85 -2.61 3.37 -8.44
C VAL A 85 -1.90 4.43 -7.60
N TRP A 86 -1.51 4.11 -6.36
CA TRP A 86 -0.80 5.06 -5.51
C TRP A 86 0.55 5.49 -6.10
N LEU A 87 1.31 4.56 -6.70
CA LEU A 87 2.60 4.87 -7.34
C LEU A 87 2.47 5.75 -8.60
N GLN A 88 1.35 5.65 -9.31
CA GLN A 88 1.09 6.44 -10.51
C GLN A 88 0.52 7.81 -10.17
N THR A 89 -0.49 7.85 -9.30
CA THR A 89 -1.27 9.05 -8.98
C THR A 89 -1.65 9.03 -7.49
N PRO A 90 -0.70 9.33 -6.57
CA PRO A 90 -0.93 9.20 -5.14
C PRO A 90 -1.99 10.19 -4.62
N ASP A 91 -2.12 11.35 -5.25
CA ASP A 91 -3.03 12.42 -4.81
C ASP A 91 -4.52 12.06 -5.00
N ILE A 92 -4.86 11.07 -5.83
CA ILE A 92 -6.26 10.60 -6.04
C ILE A 92 -6.54 9.25 -5.37
N PHE A 93 -5.54 8.65 -4.71
CA PHE A 93 -5.63 7.28 -4.23
C PHE A 93 -6.78 7.08 -3.24
N ASP A 94 -6.98 8.03 -2.32
CA ASP A 94 -8.05 7.94 -1.30
C ASP A 94 -9.45 7.91 -1.91
N ASP A 95 -9.72 8.75 -2.91
CA ASP A 95 -11.00 8.76 -3.62
C ASP A 95 -11.18 7.47 -4.45
N TRP A 96 -10.13 7.07 -5.16
CA TRP A 96 -10.15 5.86 -5.97
C TRP A 96 -10.39 4.61 -5.13
N VAL A 97 -9.69 4.44 -4.00
CA VAL A 97 -9.82 3.23 -3.16
C VAL A 97 -11.19 3.18 -2.48
N THR A 98 -11.75 4.35 -2.13
CA THR A 98 -13.12 4.45 -1.60
C THR A 98 -14.15 3.94 -2.61
N LEU A 99 -14.06 4.39 -3.87
CA LEU A 99 -14.93 3.90 -4.94
C LEU A 99 -14.68 2.42 -5.26
N ARG A 100 -13.41 2.00 -5.27
CA ARG A 100 -13.02 0.60 -5.51
C ARG A 100 -13.65 -0.33 -4.49
N GLN A 101 -13.62 0.01 -3.20
CA GLN A 101 -14.21 -0.79 -2.12
C GLN A 101 -15.75 -0.87 -2.18
N MET A 102 -16.41 0.06 -2.88
CA MET A 102 -17.86 0.04 -3.10
C MET A 102 -18.27 -0.70 -4.37
N SER A 103 -17.33 -1.04 -5.26
CA SER A 103 -17.67 -1.64 -6.54
C SER A 103 -18.20 -3.08 -6.37
N PRO A 104 -19.12 -3.54 -7.23
CA PRO A 104 -19.66 -4.90 -7.15
C PRO A 104 -18.57 -5.97 -7.16
N SER A 105 -17.59 -5.85 -8.04
CA SER A 105 -16.48 -6.79 -8.17
C SER A 105 -15.58 -6.86 -6.94
N PHE A 106 -15.50 -5.79 -6.14
CA PHE A 106 -14.80 -5.82 -4.85
C PHE A 106 -15.65 -6.52 -3.79
N VAL A 107 -16.90 -6.09 -3.66
CA VAL A 107 -17.83 -6.56 -2.63
C VAL A 107 -18.12 -8.06 -2.80
N GLU A 108 -18.24 -8.54 -4.04
CA GLU A 108 -18.42 -9.96 -4.34
C GLU A 108 -17.22 -10.82 -3.91
N LYS A 109 -15.99 -10.31 -4.05
CA LYS A 109 -14.77 -11.06 -3.73
C LYS A 109 -14.38 -10.97 -2.26
N PHE A 110 -14.54 -9.80 -1.66
CA PHE A 110 -13.92 -9.47 -0.37
C PHE A 110 -14.94 -8.99 0.69
N GLY A 111 -16.19 -8.77 0.31
CA GLY A 111 -17.19 -8.13 1.16
C GLY A 111 -16.91 -6.63 1.38
N ARG A 112 -17.46 -6.07 2.46
CA ARG A 112 -17.24 -4.66 2.83
C ARG A 112 -16.09 -4.54 3.81
N VAL A 113 -15.01 -3.89 3.39
CA VAL A 113 -13.89 -3.52 4.28
C VAL A 113 -14.25 -2.21 4.97
N ARG A 114 -14.57 -2.25 6.27
CA ARG A 114 -14.68 -1.04 7.10
C ARG A 114 -13.29 -0.66 7.61
N VAL A 115 -12.88 0.58 7.42
CA VAL A 115 -11.77 1.19 8.17
C VAL A 115 -12.45 2.10 9.18
N ASP A 116 -12.37 1.71 10.45
CA ASP A 116 -12.87 2.52 11.56
C ASP A 116 -11.88 3.66 11.85
#